data_AF-A0A0Q4GQ69-F1
#
_entry.id   AF-A0A0Q4GQ69-F1
#
_cell.length_a   1.000
_cell.length_b   1.000
_cell.length_c   1.000
_cell.angle_alpha   90.00
_cell.angle_beta   90.00
_cell.angle_gamma   90.00
#
_symmetry.space_group_name_H-M   'P 1'
#
loop_
_entity.id
_entity.type
_entity.pdbx_description
1 polymer ?
#
loop_
_entity_poly.entity_id
_entity_poly.type
_entity_poly.pdbx_seq_one_letter_code
_entity_poly.pdbx_strand_id
1 'polypeptide(L)' 'MTADVAATYMGVSKTTFLNRFGTCGVREGSNVLWARIQLDRLIAKQFAITQLPPGNSGDDSWDDLR' A
#
# COMPACT_ATOMS: atom_id res chain seq x y z
N MET A 1 5.49 5.78 -1.11
CA MET A 1 6.78 5.06 -1.25
C MET A 1 6.97 4.61 -2.69
N THR A 2 8.21 4.64 -3.18
CA THR A 2 8.57 4.18 -4.54
C THR A 2 8.57 2.65 -4.64
N ALA A 3 8.55 2.11 -5.86
CA ALA A 3 8.49 0.67 -6.10
C ALA A 3 9.63 -0.11 -5.43
N ASP A 4 10.82 0.51 -5.33
CA ASP A 4 12.01 -0.11 -4.73
C ASP A 4 11.83 -0.30 -3.22
N VAL A 5 11.46 0.79 -2.53
CA VAL A 5 11.20 0.80 -1.09
C VAL A 5 10.04 -0.13 -0.74
N ALA A 6 8.98 -0.15 -1.55
CA ALA A 6 7.83 -1.01 -1.34
C ALA A 6 8.18 -2.49 -1.55
N ALA A 7 9.03 -2.83 -2.53
CA ALA A 7 9.50 -4.19 -2.74
C ALA A 7 10.37 -4.67 -1.57
N THR A 8 11.30 -3.85 -1.10
CA THR A 8 12.11 -4.14 0.10
C THR A 8 11.23 -4.31 1.34
N TYR A 9 10.22 -3.45 1.53
CA TYR A 9 9.28 -3.55 2.65
C TYR A 9 8.54 -4.89 2.66
N MET A 10 8.15 -5.38 1.49
CA MET A 10 7.44 -6.65 1.33
C MET A 10 8.39 -7.86 1.30
N GLY A 11 9.71 -7.66 1.32
CA GLY A 11 10.70 -8.73 1.23
C GLY A 11 10.74 -9.45 -0.12
N VAL A 12 10.35 -8.78 -1.21
CA VAL A 12 10.30 -9.36 -2.57
C VAL A 12 11.13 -8.54 -3.56
N SER A 13 11.47 -9.13 -4.69
CA SER A 13 12.12 -8.39 -5.79
C SER A 13 11.16 -7.36 -6.41
N LYS A 14 11.72 -6.24 -6.89
CA LYS A 14 10.97 -5.14 -7.55
C LYS A 14 10.04 -5.63 -8.68
N THR A 15 10.52 -6.54 -9.52
CA THR A 15 9.73 -7.10 -10.63
C THR A 15 8.52 -7.89 -10.12
N THR A 16 8.73 -8.72 -9.10
CA THR A 16 7.66 -9.49 -8.43
C THR A 16 6.65 -8.56 -7.76
N PHE A 17 7.14 -7.50 -7.12
CA PHE A 17 6.29 -6.47 -6.52
C PHE A 17 5.42 -5.78 -7.57
N LEU A 18 5.99 -5.32 -8.69
CA LEU A 18 5.25 -4.65 -9.75
C LEU A 18 4.24 -5.57 -10.45
N ASN A 19 4.58 -6.85 -10.66
CA ASN A 19 3.64 -7.81 -11.25
C ASN A 19 2.43 -8.08 -10.35
N ARG A 20 2.61 -8.11 -9.03
CA ARG A 20 1.52 -8.40 -8.07
C ARG A 20 0.75 -7.16 -7.62
N PHE A 21 1.44 -6.06 -7.40
CA PHE A 21 0.91 -4.86 -6.74
C PHE A 21 0.98 -3.61 -7.61
N GLY A 22 1.44 -3.73 -8.87
CA GLY A 22 1.52 -2.63 -9.82
C GLY A 22 0.19 -1.92 -10.05
N THR A 23 -0.90 -2.67 -10.04
CA THR A 23 -2.27 -2.14 -10.21
C THR A 23 -2.82 -1.48 -8.95
N CYS A 24 -2.22 -1.72 -7.78
CA CYS A 24 -2.65 -1.15 -6.51
C CYS A 24 -1.99 0.18 -6.17
N GLY A 25 -1.01 0.63 -6.99
CA GLY A 25 -0.30 1.88 -6.75
C GLY A 25 -1.14 3.10 -7.13
N VAL A 26 -0.96 4.18 -6.37
CA VAL A 26 -1.51 5.50 -6.69
C VAL A 26 -0.58 6.18 -7.69
N ARG A 27 -1.12 6.58 -8.84
CA ARG A 27 -0.35 7.29 -9.86
C ARG A 27 -0.33 8.78 -9.52
N GLU A 28 0.86 9.29 -9.22
CA GLU A 28 1.13 10.71 -9.00
C GLU A 28 2.03 11.21 -10.14
N GLY A 29 1.41 11.84 -11.14
CA GLY A 29 2.07 12.26 -12.38
C GLY A 29 2.70 11.10 -13.14
N SER A 30 4.04 11.13 -13.25
CA SER A 30 4.84 10.09 -13.92
C SER A 30 5.24 8.94 -13.02
N ASN A 31 5.04 9.06 -11.71
CA ASN A 31 5.45 8.04 -10.73
C ASN A 31 4.25 7.27 -10.20
N VAL A 32 4.46 5.98 -9.92
CA VAL A 32 3.52 5.16 -9.16
C VAL A 32 4.06 5.05 -7.74
N LEU A 33 3.22 5.39 -6.79
CA LEU A 33 3.53 5.39 -5.36
C LEU A 33 2.59 4.44 -4.63
N TRP A 34 3.13 3.77 -3.62
CA TRP A 34 2.34 2.94 -2.73
C TRP A 34 2.26 3.59 -1.36
N ALA A 35 1.13 3.45 -0.67
CA ALA A 35 1.01 3.83 0.73
C ALA A 35 1.31 2.63 1.62
N ARG A 36 2.00 2.86 2.75
CA ARG A 36 2.34 1.76 3.68
C ARG A 36 1.09 1.03 4.18
N ILE A 37 0.05 1.77 4.52
CA ILE A 37 -1.22 1.23 5.01
C ILE A 37 -1.95 0.37 3.97
N GLN A 38 -1.82 0.70 2.68
CA GLN A 38 -2.35 -0.14 1.59
C GLN A 38 -1.61 -1.48 1.53
N LEU A 39 -0.28 -1.45 1.60
CA LEU A 39 0.54 -2.66 1.57
C LEU A 39 0.27 -3.54 2.80
N ASP A 40 0.11 -2.94 3.98
CA ASP A 40 -0.20 -3.66 5.22
C ASP A 40 -1.53 -4.41 5.13
N ARG A 41 -2.58 -3.74 4.64
CA ARG A 41 -3.89 -4.36 4.38
C ARG A 41 -3.80 -5.51 3.37
N LEU A 42 -2.92 -5.39 2.36
CA LEU A 42 -2.70 -6.44 1.36
C LEU A 42 -1.96 -7.64 1.96
N ILE A 43 -0.92 -7.42 2.76
CA ILE A 43 -0.22 -8.48 3.50
C ILE A 43 -1.22 -9.22 4.38
N ALA A 44 -2.03 -8.49 5.14
CA ALA A 44 -2.98 -9.10 6.06
C ALA A 44 -4.05 -9.95 5.38
N LYS A 45 -4.56 -9.48 4.23
CA LYS A 45 -5.45 -10.29 3.40
C LYS A 45 -4.75 -11.57 2.90
N GLN A 46 -3.48 -11.47 2.50
CA GLN A 46 -2.74 -12.60 1.93
C GLN A 46 -2.37 -13.66 2.98
N PHE A 47 -2.10 -13.25 4.22
CA PHE A 47 -1.73 -14.15 5.31
C PHE A 47 -2.88 -14.51 6.26
N ALA A 48 -4.11 -14.06 5.96
CA ALA A 48 -5.28 -14.20 6.84
C ALA A 48 -5.01 -13.75 8.30
N ILE A 49 -4.07 -12.81 8.46
CA ILE A 49 -3.73 -12.26 9.77
C ILE A 49 -4.82 -11.22 10.05
N THR A 50 -5.63 -11.48 11.07
CA THR A 50 -6.57 -10.49 11.61
C THR A 50 -5.78 -9.26 12.03
N GLN A 51 -5.74 -8.23 11.18
CA GLN A 51 -5.25 -6.93 11.64
C GLN A 51 -6.28 -6.43 12.63
N LEU A 52 -5.88 -6.33 13.90
CA LEU A 52 -6.66 -5.51 14.81
C LEU A 52 -6.76 -4.13 14.16
N PRO A 53 -7.97 -3.59 13.95
CA PRO A 53 -8.11 -2.26 13.39
C PRO A 53 -7.31 -1.32 14.30
N PRO A 54 -6.51 -0.39 13.74
CA PRO A 54 -5.93 0.65 14.56
C PRO A 54 -7.09 1.34 15.26
N GLY A 55 -7.11 1.25 16.59
CA GLY A 55 -8.17 1.83 17.39
C GLY A 55 -8.34 3.31 17.05
N ASN A 56 -9.53 3.66 16.56
CA ASN A 56 -10.16 4.96 16.66
C ASN A 56 -9.25 6.20 16.44
N SER A 57 -9.08 6.59 15.17
CA SER A 57 -9.05 8.01 14.79
C SER A 57 -9.51 8.10 13.34
N GLY A 58 -10.73 8.59 13.16
CA GLY A 58 -11.25 8.96 11.86
C GLY A 58 -10.36 10.01 11.25
N ASP A 59 -9.78 9.71 10.10
CA ASP A 59 -9.16 10.70 9.24
C ASP A 59 -9.91 10.66 7.91
N ASP A 60 -11.11 11.25 7.95
CA ASP A 60 -11.93 11.70 6.81
C ASP A 60 -11.31 12.95 6.13
N SER A 61 -10.01 13.19 6.33
CA SER A 61 -9.31 14.42 5.93
C SER A 61 -9.03 14.52 4.41
N TRP A 62 -9.44 13.51 3.64
CA TRP A 62 -9.18 13.44 2.19
C TRP A 62 -10.44 13.64 1.33
N ASP A 63 -11.62 13.79 1.91
CA ASP A 63 -12.88 14.02 1.15
C ASP A 63 -13.10 15.51 0.80
N ASP A 64 -12.38 16.44 1.45
CA ASP A 64 -12.49 17.91 1.28
C ASP A 64 -11.84 18.49 0.00
N LEU A 65 -11.47 17.66 -0.99
CA LEU A 65 -10.86 18.11 -2.26
C LEU A 65 -11.76 17.89 -3.49
N ARG A 66 -13.09 18.04 -3.36
CA ARG A 66 -14.04 18.02 -4.49
C ARG A 66 -14.42 19.41 -5.00
#